data_AF-X1SN88-F1
#
_entry.id   AF-X1SN88-F1
#
_cell.length_a   1.000
_cell.length_b   1.000
_cell.length_c   1.000
_cell.angle_alpha   90.00
_cell.angle_beta   90.00
_cell.angle_gamma   90.00
#
_symmetry.space_group_name_H-M   'P 1'
#
loop_
_entity.id
_entity.type
_entity.pdbx_description
1 polymer ?
#
loop_
_entity_poly.entity_id
_entity_poly.type
_entity_poly.pdbx_seq_one_letter_code
_entity_poly.pdbx_strand_id
1 'polypeptide(L)'
;MEEKGVEVNLTRIKGDKREKISDLVVREITFTILLNKKKLVTLNCSPEKYKYLGLGFLYTAGILHKKEDIISLDINEKQDLMDIEIKGVSLSSEDIINSNLWIGSYQQPEGQGETPLSVDASLKIGSNLIYYLISEMQERANFFKLTGGVHSCALVDKNGSIILFSEDISRYNTIDK
;
A
#
# COMPACT_ATOMS: atom_id res chain seq x y z
N MET A 1 17.36 3.92 -4.28
CA MET A 1 17.58 3.21 -3.00
C MET A 1 17.78 4.19 -1.85
N GLU A 2 18.57 5.26 -2.03
CA GLU A 2 18.80 6.30 -1.01
C GLU A 2 17.53 7.00 -0.49
N GLU A 3 16.44 7.06 -1.26
CA GLU A 3 15.18 7.63 -0.76
C GLU A 3 14.41 6.68 0.17
N LYS A 4 14.54 5.35 -0.01
CA LYS A 4 13.70 4.35 0.68
C LYS A 4 14.25 3.89 2.03
N GLY A 5 15.55 4.06 2.25
CA GLY A 5 16.21 3.61 3.47
C GLY A 5 17.33 4.55 3.87
N VAL A 6 17.70 4.48 5.15
CA VAL A 6 18.76 5.31 5.75
C VAL A 6 19.82 4.38 6.31
N GLU A 7 21.09 4.66 6.03
CA GLU A 7 22.19 3.96 6.70
C GLU A 7 22.33 4.45 8.14
N VAL A 8 22.38 3.51 9.07
CA VAL A 8 22.56 3.79 10.50
C VAL A 8 23.75 3.02 11.05
N ASN A 9 24.59 3.73 11.81
CA ASN A 9 25.67 3.10 12.56
C ASN A 9 25.09 2.42 13.80
N LEU A 10 25.31 1.11 13.93
CA LEU A 10 24.81 0.33 15.05
C LEU A 10 25.90 -0.52 15.70
N THR A 11 25.63 -0.93 16.93
CA THR A 11 26.47 -1.87 17.67
C THR A 11 25.79 -3.24 17.63
N ARG A 12 26.36 -4.19 16.88
CA ARG A 12 25.86 -5.57 16.87
C ARG A 12 26.52 -6.35 18.01
N ILE A 13 25.70 -7.03 18.80
CA ILE A 13 26.14 -7.90 19.90
C ILE A 13 25.76 -9.34 19.54
N LYS A 14 26.74 -10.25 19.49
CA LYS A 14 26.55 -11.67 19.19
C LYS A 14 27.36 -12.52 20.17
N GLY A 15 26.67 -13.07 21.18
CA GLY A 15 27.33 -13.66 22.35
C GLY A 15 28.20 -12.60 23.04
N ASP A 16 29.47 -12.93 23.30
CA ASP A 16 30.42 -12.02 23.95
C ASP A 16 31.10 -11.02 22.97
N LYS A 17 30.79 -11.08 21.67
CA LYS A 17 31.36 -10.18 20.66
C LYS A 17 30.52 -8.93 20.48
N ARG A 18 31.20 -7.78 20.43
CA ARG A 18 30.62 -6.47 20.13
C ARG A 18 31.33 -5.86 18.91
N GLU A 19 30.58 -5.54 17.87
CA GLU A 19 31.10 -4.90 16.66
C GLU A 19 30.30 -3.65 16.30
N LYS A 20 30.97 -2.63 15.75
CA LYS A 20 30.31 -1.45 15.16
C LYS A 20 30.18 -1.68 13.65
N ILE A 21 28.97 -1.56 13.12
CA ILE A 21 28.67 -1.76 11.70
C ILE A 21 27.69 -0.68 11.21
N SER A 22 27.60 -0.50 9.89
CA SER A 22 26.49 0.22 9.24
C SER A 22 25.44 -0.79 8.78
N ASP A 23 24.17 -0.44 8.90
CA ASP A 23 23.06 -1.25 8.38
C ASP A 23 22.01 -0.33 7.75
N LEU A 24 21.28 -0.85 6.75
CA LEU A 24 20.26 -0.09 6.05
C LEU A 24 18.90 -0.32 6.73
N VAL A 25 18.32 0.74 7.28
CA VAL A 25 16.96 0.69 7.84
C VAL A 25 15.95 1.30 6.89
N VAL A 26 14.74 0.75 6.88
CA VAL A 26 13.62 1.32 6.12
C VAL A 26 13.31 2.75 6.57
N ARG A 27 13.00 3.62 5.63
CA ARG A 27 12.50 4.96 5.89
C ARG A 27 10.98 4.97 5.82
N GLU A 28 10.34 5.31 6.93
CA GLU A 28 8.92 5.62 7.01
C GLU A 28 8.72 7.13 6.80
N ILE A 29 7.73 7.49 5.99
CA ILE A 29 7.29 8.88 5.79
C ILE A 29 5.77 8.97 5.90
N THR A 30 5.27 10.20 5.92
CA THR A 30 3.83 10.49 5.90
C THR A 30 3.39 10.96 4.52
N PHE A 31 2.36 10.33 3.95
CA PHE A 31 1.72 10.71 2.70
C PHE A 31 0.29 11.19 2.94
N THR A 32 -0.05 12.41 2.52
CA THR A 32 -1.37 13.02 2.77
C THR A 32 -2.25 13.02 1.52
N ILE A 33 -3.50 12.60 1.67
CA ILE A 33 -4.51 12.64 0.60
C ILE A 33 -5.50 13.77 0.91
N LEU A 34 -5.63 14.72 -0.01
CA LEU A 34 -6.69 15.71 -0.04
C LEU A 34 -7.76 15.24 -1.02
N LEU A 35 -8.99 15.12 -0.55
CA LEU A 35 -10.15 14.81 -1.38
C LEU A 35 -11.03 16.05 -1.47
N ASN A 36 -11.32 16.52 -2.70
CA ASN A 36 -12.14 17.70 -2.95
C ASN A 36 -11.66 18.90 -2.09
N LYS A 37 -10.34 19.13 -2.07
CA LYS A 37 -9.62 20.18 -1.32
C LYS A 37 -9.66 20.08 0.21
N LYS A 38 -10.20 19.00 0.78
CA LYS A 38 -10.19 18.76 2.23
C LYS A 38 -9.24 17.61 2.56
N LYS A 39 -8.49 17.74 3.66
CA LYS A 39 -7.65 16.64 4.15
C LYS A 39 -8.52 15.45 4.52
N LEU A 40 -8.28 14.32 3.86
CA LEU A 40 -8.96 13.06 4.14
C LEU A 40 -8.15 12.23 5.14
N VAL A 41 -6.90 11.90 4.79
CA VAL A 41 -6.06 11.01 5.59
C VAL A 41 -4.58 11.38 5.44
N THR A 42 -3.79 11.01 6.44
CA THR A 42 -2.33 10.92 6.32
C THR A 42 -1.92 9.49 6.62
N LEU A 43 -1.31 8.82 5.64
CA LEU A 43 -0.84 7.45 5.73
C LEU A 43 0.65 7.43 6.06
N ASN A 44 1.09 6.48 6.89
CA ASN A 44 2.51 6.18 6.97
C ASN A 44 2.86 5.15 5.89
N CYS A 45 3.89 5.42 5.10
CA CYS A 45 4.26 4.56 3.98
C CYS A 45 5.76 4.64 3.65
N SER A 46 6.20 3.73 2.79
CA SER A 46 7.50 3.86 2.11
C SER A 46 7.41 4.95 1.03
N PRO A 47 8.48 5.73 0.80
CA PRO A 47 8.47 6.89 -0.10
C PRO A 47 8.53 6.50 -1.58
N GLU A 48 7.46 5.88 -2.07
CA GLU A 48 7.31 5.53 -3.47
C GLU A 48 5.85 5.28 -3.85
N LYS A 49 5.56 5.39 -5.14
CA LYS A 49 4.28 4.97 -5.76
C LYS A 49 3.05 5.63 -5.13
N TYR A 50 3.17 6.90 -4.73
CA TYR A 50 2.11 7.68 -4.10
C TYR A 50 0.79 7.65 -4.88
N LYS A 51 0.87 7.75 -6.21
CA LYS A 51 -0.32 7.66 -7.07
C LYS A 51 -1.08 6.34 -6.89
N TYR A 52 -0.36 5.22 -6.85
CA TYR A 52 -0.98 3.91 -6.66
C TYR A 52 -1.54 3.78 -5.25
N LEU A 53 -0.73 4.11 -4.23
CA LEU A 53 -1.18 4.09 -2.83
C LEU A 53 -2.46 4.91 -2.61
N GLY A 54 -2.50 6.15 -3.11
CA GLY A 54 -3.65 7.01 -2.93
C GLY A 54 -4.89 6.55 -3.67
N LEU A 55 -4.75 6.07 -4.91
CA LEU A 55 -5.89 5.52 -5.66
C LEU A 55 -6.39 4.20 -5.07
N GLY A 56 -5.49 3.31 -4.66
CA GLY A 56 -5.83 2.05 -4.00
C GLY A 56 -6.53 2.28 -2.69
N PHE A 57 -6.00 3.17 -1.83
CA PHE A 57 -6.65 3.54 -0.57
C PHE A 57 -8.09 4.02 -0.78
N LEU A 58 -8.30 4.93 -1.76
CA LEU A 58 -9.64 5.45 -2.04
C LEU A 58 -10.57 4.35 -2.56
N TYR A 59 -10.05 3.40 -3.33
CA TYR A 59 -10.82 2.27 -3.84
C TYR A 59 -11.18 1.28 -2.73
N THR A 60 -10.20 0.87 -1.92
CA THR A 60 -10.40 -0.10 -0.82
C THR A 60 -11.21 0.49 0.34
N ALA A 61 -11.19 1.82 0.51
CA ALA A 61 -12.08 2.53 1.42
C ALA A 61 -13.51 2.74 0.86
N GLY A 62 -13.77 2.36 -0.39
CA GLY A 62 -15.09 2.53 -1.02
C GLY A 62 -15.44 3.97 -1.39
N ILE A 63 -14.45 4.86 -1.47
CA ILE A 63 -14.62 6.28 -1.84
C ILE A 63 -14.55 6.45 -3.36
N LEU A 64 -13.69 5.68 -4.03
CA LEU A 64 -13.53 5.64 -5.48
C LEU A 64 -14.06 4.31 -6.01
N HIS A 65 -15.07 4.33 -6.88
CA HIS A 65 -15.60 3.10 -7.48
C HIS A 65 -15.14 2.90 -8.91
N LYS A 66 -15.04 3.99 -9.69
CA LYS A 66 -14.68 3.94 -11.11
C LYS A 66 -13.68 5.04 -11.43
N LYS A 67 -12.79 4.76 -12.38
CA LYS A 67 -11.78 5.72 -12.83
C LYS A 67 -12.41 7.00 -13.39
N GLU A 68 -13.58 6.86 -14.01
CA GLU A 68 -14.34 7.95 -14.63
C GLU A 68 -14.90 8.96 -13.60
N ASP A 69 -14.95 8.59 -12.32
CA ASP A 69 -15.40 9.49 -11.25
C ASP A 69 -14.31 10.52 -10.89
N ILE A 70 -13.06 10.29 -11.29
CA ILE A 70 -11.92 11.19 -11.03
C ILE A 70 -11.99 12.38 -11.98
N ILE A 71 -12.15 13.58 -11.42
CA ILE A 71 -12.16 14.86 -12.15
C ILE A 71 -10.72 15.34 -12.37
N SER A 72 -9.91 15.33 -11.32
CA SER A 72 -8.50 15.71 -11.37
C SER A 72 -7.68 14.95 -10.33
N LEU A 73 -6.41 14.72 -10.62
CA LEU A 73 -5.45 14.10 -9.71
C LEU A 73 -4.09 14.77 -9.91
N ASP A 74 -3.53 15.30 -8.83
CA ASP A 74 -2.18 15.85 -8.77
C ASP A 74 -1.39 15.18 -7.64
N ILE A 75 -0.11 14.88 -7.91
CA ILE A 75 0.81 14.29 -6.95
C ILE A 75 1.99 15.23 -6.77
N ASN A 76 2.13 15.75 -5.55
CA ASN A 76 3.29 16.53 -5.16
C ASN A 76 4.25 15.65 -4.35
N GLU A 77 5.20 15.02 -5.05
CA GLU A 77 6.20 14.14 -4.43
C GLU A 77 7.12 14.88 -3.44
N LYS A 78 7.29 16.20 -3.58
CA LYS A 78 8.12 16.99 -2.63
C LYS A 78 7.43 17.23 -1.30
N GLN A 79 6.10 17.20 -1.29
CA GLN A 79 5.27 17.41 -0.11
C GLN A 79 4.63 16.12 0.39
N ASP A 80 4.94 14.98 -0.24
CA ASP A 80 4.29 13.70 0.00
C ASP A 80 2.75 13.86 0.04
N LEU A 81 2.20 14.48 -1.00
CA LEU A 81 0.79 14.88 -1.04
C LEU A 81 0.12 14.49 -2.35
N MET A 82 -1.13 14.04 -2.25
CA MET A 82 -2.04 13.84 -3.36
C MET A 82 -3.26 14.74 -3.21
N ASP A 83 -3.55 15.55 -4.23
CA ASP A 83 -4.80 16.31 -4.33
C ASP A 83 -5.65 15.68 -5.41
N ILE A 84 -6.80 15.13 -5.02
CA ILE A 84 -7.72 14.46 -5.93
C ILE A 84 -9.13 15.05 -5.80
N GLU A 85 -9.77 15.24 -6.95
CA GLU A 85 -11.17 15.62 -7.04
C GLU A 85 -11.98 14.45 -7.61
N ILE A 86 -13.03 14.05 -6.89
CA ILE A 86 -13.92 12.95 -7.27
C ILE A 86 -15.36 13.47 -7.28
N LYS A 87 -16.07 13.17 -8.37
CA LYS A 87 -17.46 13.57 -8.57
C LYS A 87 -18.39 12.91 -7.55
N GLY A 88 -19.31 13.68 -6.99
CA GLY A 88 -20.41 13.15 -6.17
C GLY A 88 -20.02 12.71 -4.76
N VAL A 89 -18.76 12.90 -4.35
CA VAL A 89 -18.30 12.59 -3.00
C VAL A 89 -18.31 13.85 -2.14
N SER A 90 -19.09 13.82 -1.06
CA SER A 90 -19.07 14.85 -0.02
C SER A 90 -18.87 14.18 1.33
N LEU A 91 -17.65 14.26 1.87
CA LEU A 91 -17.36 13.75 3.20
C LEU A 91 -17.66 14.84 4.25
N SER A 92 -18.46 14.49 5.24
CA SER A 92 -18.57 15.28 6.47
C SER A 92 -17.36 15.01 7.37
N SER A 93 -17.11 15.92 8.32
CA SER A 93 -16.05 15.70 9.32
C SER A 93 -16.31 14.47 10.19
N GLU A 94 -17.59 14.12 10.40
CA GLU A 94 -18.01 12.93 11.15
C GLU A 94 -17.73 11.64 10.37
N ASP A 95 -17.88 11.64 9.04
CA ASP A 95 -17.56 10.48 8.19
C ASP A 95 -16.07 10.13 8.29
N ILE A 96 -15.19 11.13 8.38
CA ILE A 96 -13.73 10.95 8.47
C ILE A 96 -13.30 10.44 9.86
N ILE A 97 -14.01 10.85 10.92
CA ILE A 97 -13.68 10.48 12.31
C ILE A 97 -14.28 9.11 12.67
N ASN A 98 -15.49 8.81 12.19
CA ASN A 98 -16.20 7.56 12.47
C ASN A 98 -15.75 6.42 11.56
N SER A 99 -15.28 6.73 10.35
CA SER A 99 -14.55 5.75 9.57
C SER A 99 -13.22 5.52 10.28
N ASN A 100 -13.11 4.41 10.98
CA ASN A 100 -11.83 3.81 11.27
C ASN A 100 -11.15 3.50 9.92
N LEU A 101 -10.60 4.52 9.24
CA LEU A 101 -9.87 4.46 7.96
C LEU A 101 -8.55 3.68 8.09
N TRP A 102 -8.46 2.83 9.13
CA TRP A 102 -7.59 1.69 9.18
C TRP A 102 -8.12 0.64 8.20
N ILE A 103 -7.34 0.43 7.15
CA ILE A 103 -7.69 -0.45 6.03
C ILE A 103 -7.98 -1.87 6.57
N GLY A 104 -9.16 -2.38 6.17
CA GLY A 104 -9.75 -3.64 6.66
C GLY A 104 -10.92 -3.46 7.62
N SER A 105 -11.28 -2.24 8.01
CA SER A 105 -12.35 -1.97 8.99
C SER A 105 -13.45 -1.02 8.52
N TYR A 106 -13.56 -0.73 7.22
CA TYR A 106 -14.85 -0.26 6.67
C TYR A 106 -15.83 -1.46 6.67
N GLN A 107 -16.21 -1.90 7.87
CA GLN A 107 -17.49 -2.55 8.05
C GLN A 107 -18.50 -1.44 7.75
N GLN A 108 -18.98 -1.41 6.50
CA GLN A 108 -20.23 -0.74 6.21
C GLN A 108 -21.23 -1.15 7.31
N PRO A 109 -21.96 -0.21 7.93
CA PRO A 109 -22.92 -0.55 8.96
C PRO A 109 -23.82 -1.68 8.44
N GLU A 110 -23.89 -2.77 9.20
CA GLU A 110 -24.72 -3.94 8.87
C GLU A 110 -26.11 -3.45 8.46
N GLY A 111 -26.47 -3.57 7.18
CA GLY A 111 -27.78 -3.15 6.69
C GLY A 111 -27.82 -2.53 5.29
N GLN A 112 -26.71 -2.03 4.74
CA GLN A 112 -26.67 -1.67 3.31
C GLN A 112 -26.15 -2.85 2.50
N GLY A 113 -27.10 -3.62 1.96
CA GLY A 113 -26.84 -4.79 1.14
C GLY A 113 -26.10 -4.43 -0.15
N GLU A 114 -24.78 -4.50 -0.13
CA GLU A 114 -24.04 -4.76 -1.36
C GLU A 114 -24.13 -6.25 -1.68
N THR A 115 -24.51 -6.54 -2.93
CA THR A 115 -24.37 -7.89 -3.48
C THR A 115 -22.93 -8.35 -3.28
N PRO A 116 -22.68 -9.55 -2.74
CA PRO A 116 -21.33 -10.08 -2.63
C PRO A 116 -20.62 -9.92 -3.97
N LEU A 117 -19.41 -9.36 -3.97
CA LEU A 117 -18.57 -9.31 -5.16
C LEU A 117 -18.58 -10.71 -5.78
N SER A 118 -18.99 -10.80 -7.05
CA SER A 118 -19.03 -12.06 -7.76
C SER A 118 -17.58 -12.52 -7.95
N VAL A 119 -17.15 -13.45 -7.12
CA VAL A 119 -15.86 -14.11 -7.29
C VAL A 119 -16.02 -15.13 -8.40
N ASP A 120 -15.13 -15.08 -9.39
CA ASP A 120 -15.04 -16.14 -10.39
C ASP A 120 -14.52 -17.42 -9.73
N ALA A 121 -15.45 -18.25 -9.28
CA ALA A 121 -15.16 -19.55 -8.69
C ALA A 121 -14.62 -20.58 -9.71
N SER A 122 -14.54 -20.23 -11.00
CA SER A 122 -13.98 -21.09 -12.04
C SER A 122 -12.45 -20.99 -12.15
N LEU A 123 -11.82 -20.00 -11.53
CA LEU A 123 -10.37 -19.83 -11.52
C LEU A 123 -9.71 -21.05 -10.85
N LYS A 124 -8.88 -21.77 -11.62
CA LYS A 124 -8.06 -22.89 -11.12
C LYS A 124 -6.59 -22.53 -11.22
N ILE A 125 -5.89 -22.62 -10.09
CA ILE A 125 -4.46 -22.35 -10.00
C ILE A 125 -3.76 -23.67 -9.69
N GLY A 126 -2.80 -24.08 -10.53
CA GLY A 126 -1.99 -25.26 -10.27
C GLY A 126 -1.05 -25.05 -9.09
N SER A 127 -0.89 -26.05 -8.23
CA SER A 127 0.00 -25.97 -7.05
C SER A 127 1.44 -25.61 -7.41
N ASN A 128 1.98 -26.15 -8.51
CA ASN A 128 3.33 -25.83 -9.00
C ASN A 128 3.49 -24.33 -9.31
N LEU A 129 2.44 -23.72 -9.86
CA LEU A 129 2.44 -22.29 -10.15
C LEU A 129 2.48 -21.46 -8.85
N ILE A 130 1.79 -21.91 -7.80
CA ILE A 130 1.82 -21.23 -6.49
C ILE A 130 3.25 -21.20 -5.93
N TYR A 131 3.95 -22.34 -5.90
CA TYR A 131 5.32 -22.38 -5.39
C TYR A 131 6.29 -21.55 -6.22
N TYR A 132 6.15 -21.60 -7.55
CA TYR A 132 6.92 -20.75 -8.45
C TYR A 132 6.70 -19.27 -8.14
N LEU A 133 5.44 -18.82 -8.02
CA LEU A 133 5.11 -17.42 -7.73
C LEU A 133 5.62 -16.96 -6.36
N ILE A 134 5.59 -17.83 -5.35
CA ILE A 134 6.19 -17.54 -4.03
C ILE A 134 7.69 -17.30 -4.18
N SER A 135 8.39 -18.15 -4.94
CA SER A 135 9.83 -17.99 -5.19
C SER A 135 10.11 -16.68 -5.93
N GLU A 136 9.39 -16.41 -7.03
CA GLU A 136 9.54 -15.19 -7.83
C GLU A 136 9.29 -13.91 -7.02
N MET A 137 8.25 -13.91 -6.18
CA MET A 137 7.95 -12.77 -5.31
C MET A 137 9.09 -12.53 -4.30
N GLN A 138 9.60 -13.58 -3.67
CA GLN A 138 10.76 -13.48 -2.78
C GLN A 138 12.01 -13.02 -3.52
N GLU A 139 12.21 -13.47 -4.76
CA GLU A 139 13.34 -13.03 -5.60
C GLU A 139 13.30 -11.52 -5.85
N ARG A 140 12.12 -10.97 -6.13
CA ARG A 140 11.91 -9.54 -6.42
C ARG A 140 11.93 -8.63 -5.18
N ALA A 141 11.70 -9.18 -3.99
CA ALA A 141 11.68 -8.45 -2.71
C ALA A 141 13.08 -8.00 -2.25
N ASN A 142 13.77 -7.21 -3.08
CA ASN A 142 15.12 -6.76 -2.84
C ASN A 142 15.23 -5.85 -1.62
N PHE A 143 14.25 -4.96 -1.41
CA PHE A 143 14.31 -4.04 -0.30
C PHE A 143 13.98 -4.73 1.03
N PHE A 144 13.06 -5.70 1.02
CA PHE A 144 12.86 -6.62 2.13
C PHE A 144 14.14 -7.39 2.46
N LYS A 145 14.84 -7.97 1.47
CA LYS A 145 16.10 -8.70 1.71
C LYS A 145 17.18 -7.83 2.36
N LEU A 146 17.22 -6.55 2.00
CA LEU A 146 18.21 -5.62 2.55
C LEU A 146 17.87 -5.17 3.97
N THR A 147 16.59 -4.93 4.28
CA THR A 147 16.19 -4.21 5.50
C THR A 147 15.38 -5.05 6.48
N GLY A 148 14.72 -6.11 6.00
CA GLY A 148 13.72 -6.89 6.74
C GLY A 148 12.47 -6.10 7.15
N GLY A 149 12.37 -4.82 6.79
CA GLY A 149 11.44 -3.84 7.38
C GLY A 149 10.25 -3.47 6.51
N VAL A 150 9.98 -4.23 5.43
CA VAL A 150 8.85 -3.98 4.52
C VAL A 150 8.07 -5.25 4.24
N HIS A 151 6.83 -5.09 3.82
CA HIS A 151 6.02 -6.14 3.22
C HIS A 151 6.14 -6.07 1.69
N SER A 152 5.74 -7.15 1.02
CA SER A 152 5.70 -7.23 -0.44
C SER A 152 4.36 -7.80 -0.91
N CYS A 153 3.84 -7.27 -2.03
CA CYS A 153 2.67 -7.81 -2.72
C CYS A 153 2.95 -7.87 -4.23
N ALA A 154 2.35 -8.86 -4.91
CA ALA A 154 2.45 -9.01 -6.34
C ALA A 154 1.09 -9.33 -6.97
N LEU A 155 0.77 -8.64 -8.07
CA LEU A 155 -0.32 -9.02 -8.96
C LEU A 155 0.24 -9.86 -10.10
N VAL A 156 -0.38 -11.02 -10.33
CA VAL A 156 0.06 -12.01 -11.31
C VAL A 156 -1.04 -12.28 -12.33
N ASP A 157 -0.65 -12.52 -13.57
CA ASP A 157 -1.58 -13.02 -14.58
C ASP A 157 -1.82 -14.53 -14.45
N LYS A 158 -2.78 -15.05 -15.21
CA LYS A 158 -3.10 -16.49 -15.24
C LYS A 158 -1.96 -17.39 -15.75
N ASN A 159 -0.95 -16.80 -16.39
CA ASN A 159 0.20 -17.52 -16.94
C ASN A 159 1.39 -17.52 -15.95
N GLY A 160 1.27 -16.85 -14.81
CA GLY A 160 2.34 -16.75 -13.81
C GLY A 160 3.29 -15.57 -14.01
N SER A 161 2.95 -14.61 -14.86
CA SER A 161 3.74 -13.39 -15.05
C SER A 161 3.36 -12.36 -14.01
N ILE A 162 4.34 -11.83 -13.29
CA ILE A 162 4.14 -10.71 -12.35
C ILE A 162 3.91 -9.43 -13.15
N ILE A 163 2.70 -8.88 -13.03
CA ILE A 163 2.24 -7.63 -13.67
C ILE A 163 2.68 -6.43 -12.84
N LEU A 164 2.48 -6.50 -11.53
CA LEU A 164 2.81 -5.46 -10.55
C LEU A 164 3.46 -6.12 -9.34
N PHE A 165 4.46 -5.44 -8.79
CA PHE A 165 5.12 -5.82 -7.55
C PHE A 165 5.34 -4.56 -6.74
N SER A 166 4.98 -4.58 -5.45
CA SER A 166 5.07 -3.43 -4.57
C SER A 166 5.63 -3.80 -3.21
N GLU A 167 6.40 -2.87 -2.62
CA GLU A 167 6.90 -2.95 -1.25
C GLU A 167 6.45 -1.72 -0.47
N ASP A 168 6.15 -1.93 0.81
CA ASP A 168 5.80 -0.86 1.74
C ASP A 168 6.00 -1.33 3.19
N ILE A 169 6.31 -0.40 4.09
CA ILE A 169 6.37 -0.69 5.54
C ILE A 169 5.03 -1.20 6.09
N SER A 170 3.91 -0.78 5.51
CA SER A 170 2.57 -1.25 5.84
C SER A 170 2.11 -2.34 4.87
N ARG A 171 1.72 -3.50 5.42
CA ARG A 171 1.12 -4.59 4.62
C ARG A 171 -0.13 -4.15 3.85
N TYR A 172 -0.90 -3.19 4.37
CA TYR A 172 -2.11 -2.72 3.71
C TYR A 172 -1.76 -1.87 2.49
N ASN A 173 -0.81 -0.96 2.65
CA ASN A 173 -0.31 -0.13 1.57
C ASN A 173 0.31 -0.96 0.43
N THR A 174 0.84 -2.16 0.71
CA THR A 174 1.30 -3.06 -0.37
C THR A 174 0.18 -3.56 -1.27
N ILE A 175 -1.05 -3.66 -0.75
CA ILE A 175 -2.24 -4.07 -1.52
C ILE A 175 -2.83 -2.86 -2.26
N ASP A 176 -2.85 -1.69 -1.61
CA ASP A 176 -3.34 -0.46 -2.26
C ASP A 176 -2.43 0.01 -3.39
N LYS A 177 -1.12 -0.25 -3.30
CA LYS A 177 -0.16 0.06 -4.36
C LYS A 177 -0.17 -0.96 -5.49
#